data_AF-A0A956B681-F1
#
_entry.id   AF-A0A956B681-F1
#
_cell.length_a   1.000
_cell.length_b   1.000
_cell.length_c   1.000
_cell.angle_alpha   90.00
_cell.angle_beta   90.00
_cell.angle_gamma   90.00
#
_symmetry.space_group_name_H-M   'P 1'
#
loop_
_entity.id
_entity.type
_entity.pdbx_description
1 polymer ?
#
loop_
_entity_poly.entity_id
_entity_poly.type
_entity_poly.pdbx_seq_one_letter_code
_entity_poly.pdbx_strand_id
1 'polypeptide(L)'
;MSRRIASKTFRLQYLVSLEPPAWPFAPPDPAAVARGLLLFEDRCAECHGRYDGPARSFPERVVPAAEVGTDPTRAACFTEAEAAWINVSWFGQPEGMTPTGGYLAPALTGVWAAAPYLHNGSVPTLAGVLDPALRPTVWRRTGSGAEHYDPAAVGWRYDTPAAGSPDTLEGRRVYDTTRPGLDNGGHDYAQGLSAAERADLLAYLQTL
;
A
#
# COMPACT_ATOMS: atom_id res chain seq x y z
N MET A 1 -15.66 -39.64 -2.82
CA MET A 1 -15.57 -38.21 -3.20
C MET A 1 -14.60 -37.49 -2.26
N SER A 2 -13.30 -37.44 -2.57
CA SER A 2 -12.34 -36.63 -1.80
C SER A 2 -11.19 -36.20 -2.71
N ARG A 3 -11.43 -35.15 -3.50
CA ARG A 3 -10.41 -34.43 -4.28
C ARG A 3 -10.46 -32.91 -4.09
N ARG A 4 -11.38 -32.39 -3.26
CA ARG A 4 -11.60 -30.94 -3.12
C ARG A 4 -10.83 -30.28 -1.97
N ILE A 5 -10.37 -31.03 -0.97
CA ILE A 5 -9.66 -30.46 0.19
C ILE A 5 -8.18 -30.19 -0.16
N ALA A 6 -7.51 -31.08 -0.91
CA ALA A 6 -6.10 -30.90 -1.30
C ALA A 6 -5.84 -29.63 -2.15
N SER A 7 -6.83 -29.16 -2.91
CA SER A 7 -6.66 -28.03 -3.84
C SER A 7 -6.60 -26.66 -3.17
N LYS A 8 -7.23 -26.46 -2.00
CA LYS A 8 -7.19 -25.17 -1.29
C LYS A 8 -5.86 -25.00 -0.54
N THR A 9 -5.39 -26.08 0.07
CA THR A 9 -4.09 -26.12 0.76
C THR A 9 -2.93 -25.83 -0.20
N PHE A 10 -2.95 -26.40 -1.41
CA PHE A 10 -1.92 -26.11 -2.42
C PHE A 10 -1.86 -24.63 -2.82
N ARG A 11 -3.00 -23.95 -2.96
CA ARG A 11 -3.04 -22.52 -3.32
C ARG A 11 -2.52 -21.64 -2.20
N LEU A 12 -2.89 -21.93 -0.94
CA LEU A 12 -2.35 -21.21 0.21
C LEU A 12 -0.84 -21.46 0.37
N GLN A 13 -0.40 -22.71 0.21
CA GLN A 13 1.02 -23.07 0.22
C GLN A 13 1.82 -22.34 -0.86
N TYR A 14 1.24 -22.20 -2.06
CA TYR A 14 1.86 -21.41 -3.12
C TYR A 14 1.98 -19.92 -2.73
N LEU A 15 0.90 -19.31 -2.22
CA LEU A 15 0.92 -17.89 -1.83
C LEU A 15 1.94 -17.61 -0.71
N VAL A 16 2.02 -18.48 0.31
CA VAL A 16 3.00 -18.31 1.40
C VAL A 16 4.44 -18.65 1.00
N SER A 17 4.63 -19.30 -0.16
CA SER A 17 5.97 -19.58 -0.72
C SER A 17 6.49 -18.47 -1.64
N LEU A 18 5.68 -17.45 -1.93
CA LEU A 18 6.10 -16.34 -2.78
C LEU A 18 7.13 -15.48 -2.05
N GLU A 19 8.16 -15.09 -2.78
CA GLU A 19 9.14 -14.09 -2.36
C GLU A 19 8.94 -12.83 -3.19
N PRO A 20 9.16 -11.64 -2.62
CA PRO A 20 9.12 -10.40 -3.39
C PRO A 20 10.19 -10.42 -4.48
N PRO A 21 9.96 -9.77 -5.63
CA PRO A 21 11.00 -9.61 -6.64
C PRO A 21 12.14 -8.74 -6.07
N ALA A 22 13.38 -9.08 -6.44
CA ALA A 22 14.53 -8.25 -6.11
C ALA A 22 14.46 -6.90 -6.85
N TRP A 23 14.95 -5.84 -6.20
CA TRP A 23 15.10 -4.52 -6.80
C TRP A 23 15.96 -4.60 -8.08
N PRO A 24 15.39 -4.32 -9.28
CA PRO A 24 16.06 -4.55 -10.55
C PRO A 24 16.88 -3.34 -11.04
N PHE A 25 16.91 -2.25 -10.26
CA PHE A 25 17.64 -1.03 -10.61
C PHE A 25 18.98 -0.95 -9.86
N ALA A 26 19.70 0.16 -10.03
CA ALA A 26 20.93 0.40 -9.28
C ALA A 26 20.63 0.34 -7.76
N PRO A 27 21.45 -0.37 -6.97
CA PRO A 27 21.24 -0.47 -5.54
C PRO A 27 21.36 0.92 -4.88
N PRO A 28 20.54 1.22 -3.87
CA PRO A 28 20.66 2.46 -3.12
C PRO A 28 22.02 2.56 -2.40
N ASP A 29 22.44 3.80 -2.12
CA ASP A 29 23.63 4.06 -1.29
C ASP A 29 23.47 3.39 0.09
N PRO A 30 24.36 2.46 0.49
CA PRO A 30 24.28 1.79 1.78
C PRO A 30 24.25 2.74 2.98
N ALA A 31 24.90 3.91 2.89
CA ALA A 31 24.87 4.90 3.97
C ALA A 31 23.49 5.56 4.09
N ALA A 32 22.82 5.82 2.97
CA ALA A 32 21.44 6.32 2.94
C ALA A 32 20.46 5.27 3.48
N VAL A 33 20.61 4.00 3.07
CA VAL A 33 19.82 2.88 3.59
C VAL A 33 19.94 2.78 5.12
N ALA A 34 21.16 2.86 5.66
CA ALA A 34 21.38 2.78 7.10
C ALA A 34 20.72 3.94 7.88
N ARG A 35 20.76 5.17 7.34
CA ARG A 35 20.05 6.32 7.94
C ARG A 35 18.52 6.16 7.81
N GLY A 36 18.06 5.67 6.66
CA GLY A 36 16.65 5.38 6.39
C GLY A 36 16.06 4.33 7.33
N LEU A 37 16.82 3.28 7.66
CA LEU A 37 16.42 2.27 8.63
C LEU A 37 16.15 2.90 10.00
N LEU A 38 17.01 3.80 10.49
CA LEU A 38 16.80 4.47 11.78
C LEU A 38 15.52 5.30 11.79
N LEU A 39 15.24 6.03 10.70
CA LEU A 39 14.00 6.78 10.53
C LEU A 39 12.79 5.85 10.48
N PHE A 40 12.90 4.73 9.77
CA PHE A 40 11.84 3.73 9.65
C PHE A 40 11.50 3.11 11.00
N GLU A 41 12.51 2.74 11.79
CA GLU A 41 12.32 2.15 13.12
C GLU A 41 11.65 3.10 14.12
N ASP A 42 11.90 4.41 13.97
CA ASP A 42 11.36 5.48 14.81
C ASP A 42 9.94 5.91 14.39
N ARG A 43 9.64 5.93 13.10
CA ARG A 43 8.38 6.52 12.56
C ARG A 43 7.39 5.53 11.97
N CYS A 44 7.84 4.35 11.52
CA CYS A 44 7.03 3.46 10.68
C CYS A 44 6.83 2.08 11.29
N ALA A 45 7.83 1.57 11.99
CA ALA A 45 7.89 0.17 12.41
C ALA A 45 6.81 -0.24 13.42
N GLU A 46 6.23 0.69 14.19
CA GLU A 46 5.12 0.39 15.10
C GLU A 46 3.88 -0.14 14.34
N CYS A 47 3.61 0.38 13.14
CA CYS A 47 2.48 -0.05 12.32
C CYS A 47 2.89 -1.11 11.29
N HIS A 48 4.02 -0.92 10.60
CA HIS A 48 4.44 -1.74 9.47
C HIS A 48 5.37 -2.91 9.84
N GLY A 49 5.77 -3.01 11.10
CA GLY A 49 6.66 -4.04 11.58
C GLY A 49 8.14 -3.71 11.45
N ARG A 50 8.97 -4.63 11.94
CA ARG A 50 10.44 -4.59 11.91
C ARG A 50 10.94 -5.72 11.04
N TYR A 51 11.90 -5.45 10.17
CA TYR A 51 12.33 -6.39 9.11
C TYR A 51 13.64 -7.11 9.47
N ASP A 52 14.50 -6.47 10.26
CA ASP A 52 15.86 -6.94 10.53
C ASP A 52 16.04 -7.48 11.96
N GLY A 53 16.94 -8.47 12.08
CA GLY A 53 17.43 -8.97 13.36
C GLY A 53 16.41 -9.75 14.20
N PRO A 54 16.74 -10.04 15.48
CA PRO A 54 15.88 -10.80 16.39
C PRO A 54 14.59 -10.07 16.76
N ALA A 55 14.51 -8.76 16.48
CA ALA A 55 13.33 -7.93 16.69
C ALA A 55 12.34 -7.98 15.52
N ARG A 56 12.59 -8.78 14.47
CA ARG A 56 11.68 -8.93 13.32
C ARG A 56 10.27 -9.29 13.80
N SER A 57 9.30 -8.46 13.44
CA SER A 57 7.92 -8.60 13.90
C SER A 57 6.95 -7.92 12.95
N PHE A 58 5.79 -8.52 12.69
CA PHE A 58 4.71 -7.93 11.90
C PHE A 58 3.46 -7.83 12.77
N PRO A 59 3.07 -6.63 13.22
CA PRO A 59 2.00 -6.47 14.20
C PRO A 59 0.61 -6.66 13.59
N GLU A 60 0.49 -6.67 12.25
CA GLU A 60 -0.79 -6.73 11.53
C GLU A 60 -1.79 -5.69 12.07
N ARG A 61 -1.28 -4.50 12.39
CA ARG A 61 -2.05 -3.45 13.06
C ARG A 61 -3.13 -2.92 12.15
N VAL A 62 -4.37 -3.00 12.60
CA VAL A 62 -5.49 -2.24 12.02
C VAL A 62 -5.48 -0.84 12.62
N VAL A 63 -5.25 0.16 11.78
CA VAL A 63 -5.30 1.58 12.17
C VAL A 63 -6.69 2.13 11.84
N PRO A 64 -7.41 2.76 12.79
CA PRO A 64 -8.71 3.38 12.53
C PRO A 64 -8.66 4.35 11.34
N ALA A 65 -9.70 4.37 10.49
CA ALA A 65 -9.72 5.22 9.30
C ALA A 65 -9.54 6.72 9.64
N ALA A 66 -10.11 7.16 10.76
CA ALA A 66 -9.98 8.53 11.25
C ALA A 66 -8.56 8.88 11.75
N GLU A 67 -7.77 7.88 12.19
CA GLU A 67 -6.40 8.07 12.65
C GLU A 67 -5.43 8.10 11.48
N VAL A 68 -5.52 7.14 10.56
CA VAL A 68 -4.66 7.10 9.37
C VAL A 68 -5.03 8.21 8.36
N GLY A 69 -6.27 8.68 8.36
CA GLY A 69 -6.72 9.84 7.58
C GLY A 69 -6.87 9.62 6.07
N THR A 70 -6.62 8.40 5.57
CA THR A 70 -6.87 8.05 4.16
C THR A 70 -8.37 7.91 3.90
N ASP A 71 -8.80 7.93 2.62
CA ASP A 71 -10.20 7.81 2.21
C ASP A 71 -11.00 6.81 3.10
N PRO A 72 -12.07 7.24 3.78
CA PRO A 72 -12.76 6.40 4.75
C PRO A 72 -13.81 5.48 4.12
N THR A 73 -14.12 5.65 2.83
CA THR A 73 -15.28 5.03 2.16
C THR A 73 -15.23 3.52 2.30
N ARG A 74 -14.09 2.89 1.98
CA ARG A 74 -13.95 1.43 2.08
C ARG A 74 -14.14 0.92 3.51
N ALA A 75 -13.55 1.58 4.50
CA ALA A 75 -13.68 1.19 5.90
C ALA A 75 -15.13 1.32 6.42
N ALA A 76 -15.90 2.28 5.90
CA ALA A 76 -17.30 2.49 6.25
C ALA A 76 -18.28 1.54 5.53
N CYS A 77 -17.89 0.92 4.41
CA CYS A 77 -18.77 0.08 3.61
C CYS A 77 -19.16 -1.26 4.28
N PHE A 78 -18.39 -1.75 5.25
CA PHE A 78 -18.67 -3.02 5.91
C PHE A 78 -19.14 -2.77 7.34
N THR A 79 -20.44 -2.89 7.59
CA THR A 79 -21.06 -2.58 8.87
C THR A 79 -21.40 -3.84 9.67
N GLU A 80 -21.84 -3.65 10.92
CA GLU A 80 -22.34 -4.74 11.77
C GLU A 80 -23.49 -5.52 11.11
N ALA A 81 -24.30 -4.86 10.27
CA ALA A 81 -25.40 -5.53 9.58
C ALA A 81 -24.88 -6.53 8.51
N GLU A 82 -23.90 -6.13 7.70
CA GLU A 82 -23.26 -7.04 6.74
C GLU A 82 -22.52 -8.17 7.47
N ALA A 83 -21.81 -7.85 8.55
CA ALA A 83 -21.12 -8.85 9.37
C ALA A 83 -22.10 -9.88 9.95
N ALA A 84 -23.21 -9.44 10.54
CA ALA A 84 -24.24 -10.32 11.08
C ALA A 84 -24.85 -11.23 10.01
N TRP A 85 -25.12 -10.69 8.81
CA TRP A 85 -25.62 -11.48 7.68
C TRP A 85 -24.61 -12.54 7.21
N ILE A 86 -23.31 -12.20 7.15
CA ILE A 86 -22.25 -13.14 6.79
C ILE A 86 -22.10 -14.23 7.87
N ASN A 87 -22.16 -13.86 9.14
CA ASN A 87 -21.87 -14.75 10.27
C ASN A 87 -22.90 -15.87 10.47
N VAL A 88 -24.12 -15.70 9.99
CA VAL A 88 -25.13 -16.77 9.94
C VAL A 88 -25.00 -17.69 8.73
N SER A 89 -24.13 -17.34 7.78
CA SER A 89 -23.85 -18.14 6.58
C SER A 89 -22.63 -19.03 6.77
N TRP A 90 -22.36 -19.87 5.78
CA TRP A 90 -21.13 -20.67 5.73
C TRP A 90 -19.85 -19.82 5.70
N PHE A 91 -19.91 -18.55 5.26
CA PHE A 91 -18.73 -17.68 5.13
C PHE A 91 -18.18 -17.17 6.47
N GLY A 92 -18.98 -17.10 7.53
CA GLY A 92 -18.52 -16.67 8.86
C GLY A 92 -18.14 -17.83 9.79
N GLN A 93 -17.78 -19.00 9.22
CA GLN A 93 -17.41 -20.19 9.97
C GLN A 93 -15.98 -20.62 9.59
N PRO A 94 -15.13 -21.06 10.54
CA PRO A 94 -15.40 -21.17 11.98
C PRO A 94 -15.26 -19.84 12.75
N GLU A 95 -14.67 -18.83 12.11
CA GLU A 95 -14.44 -17.51 12.69
C GLU A 95 -15.32 -16.48 12.02
N GLY A 96 -16.08 -15.73 12.82
CA GLY A 96 -16.96 -14.68 12.33
C GLY A 96 -16.19 -13.47 11.82
N MET A 97 -16.82 -12.72 10.93
CA MET A 97 -16.33 -11.42 10.47
C MET A 97 -16.77 -10.31 11.43
N THR A 98 -15.92 -9.32 11.61
CA THR A 98 -16.24 -8.08 12.30
C THR A 98 -15.82 -6.87 11.45
N PRO A 99 -16.56 -5.76 11.50
CA PRO A 99 -16.11 -4.50 10.94
C PRO A 99 -14.81 -4.04 11.60
N THR A 100 -13.80 -3.71 10.80
CA THR A 100 -12.54 -3.19 11.31
C THR A 100 -12.59 -1.67 11.56
N GLY A 101 -13.45 -0.94 10.84
CA GLY A 101 -13.52 0.52 10.89
C GLY A 101 -12.21 1.22 10.48
N GLY A 102 -11.29 0.50 9.85
CA GLY A 102 -9.93 0.94 9.61
C GLY A 102 -9.18 0.08 8.60
N TYR A 103 -7.90 0.38 8.45
CA TYR A 103 -7.03 -0.22 7.45
C TYR A 103 -5.88 -0.96 8.12
N LEU A 104 -5.63 -2.18 7.66
CA LEU A 104 -4.42 -2.91 8.00
C LEU A 104 -3.22 -2.13 7.48
N ALA A 105 -2.23 -1.87 8.33
CA ALA A 105 -0.89 -1.47 7.91
C ALA A 105 -0.15 -2.75 7.44
N PRO A 106 0.00 -2.97 6.11
CA PRO A 106 0.59 -4.21 5.62
C PRO A 106 2.08 -4.25 5.89
N ALA A 107 2.65 -5.45 5.89
CA ALA A 107 4.09 -5.60 5.71
C ALA A 107 4.49 -4.96 4.36
N LEU A 108 5.59 -4.23 4.36
CA LEU A 108 6.18 -3.50 3.24
C LEU A 108 7.23 -4.33 2.49
N THR A 109 7.30 -5.64 2.73
CA THR A 109 8.11 -6.56 1.92
C THR A 109 7.69 -6.45 0.45
N GLY A 110 8.63 -6.11 -0.43
CA GLY A 110 8.40 -5.86 -1.85
C GLY A 110 7.60 -4.58 -2.14
N VAL A 111 7.50 -3.63 -1.20
CA VAL A 111 6.73 -2.39 -1.37
C VAL A 111 7.19 -1.60 -2.60
N TRP A 112 8.46 -1.73 -2.97
CA TRP A 112 8.99 -1.11 -4.17
C TRP A 112 8.21 -1.54 -5.43
N ALA A 113 7.68 -2.77 -5.51
CA ALA A 113 6.97 -3.26 -6.69
C ALA A 113 5.44 -3.01 -6.64
N ALA A 114 4.94 -2.40 -5.57
CA ALA A 114 3.51 -2.38 -5.25
C ALA A 114 2.73 -1.16 -5.74
N ALA A 115 3.38 -0.23 -6.47
CA ALA A 115 2.72 0.98 -6.94
C ALA A 115 1.43 0.68 -7.74
N PRO A 116 0.34 1.44 -7.54
CA PRO A 116 0.23 2.64 -6.74
C PRO A 116 -0.09 2.29 -5.27
N TYR A 117 0.06 3.28 -4.40
CA TYR A 117 0.02 3.09 -2.95
C TYR A 117 -1.32 3.53 -2.35
N LEU A 118 -1.48 3.21 -1.07
CA LEU A 118 -2.72 3.28 -0.29
C LEU A 118 -3.76 2.24 -0.73
N HIS A 119 -4.80 2.06 0.08
CA HIS A 119 -5.80 1.01 -0.13
C HIS A 119 -6.63 1.18 -1.42
N ASN A 120 -6.72 2.40 -1.95
CA ASN A 120 -7.45 2.75 -3.17
C ASN A 120 -6.53 3.01 -4.37
N GLY A 121 -5.20 2.89 -4.20
CA GLY A 121 -4.23 3.09 -5.27
C GLY A 121 -4.16 4.54 -5.77
N SER A 122 -4.45 5.52 -4.92
CA SER A 122 -4.55 6.94 -5.31
C SER A 122 -3.20 7.65 -5.46
N VAL A 123 -2.14 7.12 -4.83
CA VAL A 123 -0.81 7.74 -4.83
C VAL A 123 0.15 6.96 -5.72
N PRO A 124 0.68 7.53 -6.82
CA PRO A 124 1.44 6.76 -7.81
C PRO A 124 2.86 6.35 -7.39
N THR A 125 3.44 6.99 -6.37
CA THR A 125 4.86 6.85 -5.97
C THR A 125 5.01 6.82 -4.44
N LEU A 126 5.99 6.08 -3.90
CA LEU A 126 6.29 6.12 -2.46
C LEU A 126 6.77 7.50 -2.03
N ALA A 127 7.49 8.22 -2.90
CA ALA A 127 7.83 9.62 -2.64
C ALA A 127 6.57 10.46 -2.34
N GLY A 128 5.46 10.23 -3.04
CA GLY A 128 4.17 10.88 -2.75
C GLY A 128 3.52 10.39 -1.46
N VAL A 129 3.75 9.14 -1.03
CA VAL A 129 3.30 8.67 0.29
C VAL A 129 4.03 9.43 1.39
N LEU A 130 5.36 9.59 1.25
CA LEU A 130 6.21 10.29 2.22
C LEU A 130 6.05 11.82 2.21
N ASP A 131 5.60 12.40 1.10
CA ASP A 131 5.37 13.84 0.95
C ASP A 131 4.04 14.12 0.23
N PRO A 132 2.98 14.47 0.98
CA PRO A 132 1.67 14.78 0.40
C PRO A 132 1.68 15.87 -0.67
N ALA A 133 2.64 16.79 -0.63
CA ALA A 133 2.76 17.86 -1.62
C ALA A 133 3.12 17.33 -3.03
N LEU A 134 3.60 16.09 -3.13
CA LEU A 134 3.94 15.43 -4.39
C LEU A 134 2.77 14.60 -4.96
N ARG A 135 1.62 14.52 -4.28
CA ARG A 135 0.48 13.70 -4.70
C ARG A 135 -0.33 14.43 -5.78
N PRO A 136 -0.46 13.87 -7.00
CA PRO A 136 -1.27 14.50 -8.04
C PRO A 136 -2.78 14.33 -7.74
N THR A 137 -3.57 15.37 -7.99
CA THR A 137 -5.04 15.30 -7.89
C THR A 137 -5.63 14.46 -9.02
N VAL A 138 -5.10 14.59 -10.23
CA VAL A 138 -5.50 13.83 -11.41
C VAL A 138 -4.24 13.30 -12.08
N TRP A 139 -4.19 12.00 -12.35
CA TRP A 139 -3.02 11.39 -12.97
C TRP A 139 -3.37 10.17 -13.82
N ARG A 140 -2.50 9.87 -14.78
CA ARG A 140 -2.59 8.66 -15.60
C ARG A 140 -1.19 8.08 -15.81
N ARG A 141 -1.07 6.76 -15.67
CA ARG A 141 0.19 6.07 -15.97
C ARG A 141 0.58 6.28 -17.43
N THR A 142 1.87 6.51 -17.65
CA THR A 142 2.40 6.61 -19.03
C THR A 142 2.51 5.23 -19.71
N GLY A 143 2.46 4.13 -18.95
CA GLY A 143 2.47 2.75 -19.42
C GLY A 143 2.64 1.74 -18.28
N SER A 144 3.03 0.51 -18.58
CA SER A 144 3.14 -0.59 -17.61
C SER A 144 4.47 -1.35 -17.65
N GLY A 145 5.38 -1.01 -18.57
CA GLY A 145 6.73 -1.58 -18.63
C GLY A 145 7.70 -0.90 -17.66
N ALA A 146 8.90 -1.46 -17.53
CA ALA A 146 9.94 -0.95 -16.63
C ALA A 146 10.38 0.48 -16.98
N GLU A 147 10.32 0.87 -18.26
CA GLU A 147 10.57 2.22 -18.76
C GLU A 147 9.57 3.26 -18.23
N HIS A 148 8.37 2.81 -17.82
CA HIS A 148 7.34 3.63 -17.20
C HIS A 148 7.42 3.64 -15.67
N TYR A 149 8.45 3.01 -15.09
CA TYR A 149 8.72 3.05 -13.68
C TYR A 149 9.73 4.16 -13.36
N ASP A 150 9.50 4.88 -12.26
CA ASP A 150 10.42 5.86 -11.72
C ASP A 150 11.13 5.27 -10.50
N PRO A 151 12.39 4.83 -10.63
CA PRO A 151 13.12 4.26 -9.49
C PRO A 151 13.48 5.32 -8.44
N ALA A 152 13.58 6.60 -8.81
CA ALA A 152 13.90 7.67 -7.87
C ALA A 152 12.71 8.04 -6.99
N ALA A 153 11.49 7.99 -7.53
CA ALA A 153 10.26 8.20 -6.75
C ALA A 153 9.68 6.90 -6.18
N VAL A 154 10.18 5.74 -6.64
CA VAL A 154 9.67 4.40 -6.37
C VAL A 154 8.17 4.32 -6.67
N GLY A 155 7.85 4.33 -7.96
CA GLY A 155 6.49 4.07 -8.44
C GLY A 155 6.32 4.35 -9.92
N TRP A 156 5.09 4.66 -10.34
CA TRP A 156 4.78 4.88 -11.75
C TRP A 156 5.16 6.28 -12.22
N ARG A 157 5.72 6.39 -13.43
CA ARG A 157 5.71 7.63 -14.20
C ARG A 157 4.29 7.93 -14.68
N TYR A 158 3.86 9.16 -14.51
CA TYR A 158 2.51 9.60 -14.85
C TYR A 158 2.50 10.94 -15.57
N ASP A 159 1.41 11.22 -16.28
CA ASP A 159 1.02 12.55 -16.72
C ASP A 159 -0.19 13.05 -15.91
N THR A 160 -0.48 14.35 -15.99
CA THR A 160 -1.58 15.02 -15.29
C THR A 160 -2.60 15.57 -16.31
N PRO A 161 -3.39 14.69 -16.95
CA PRO A 161 -4.38 15.11 -17.93
C PRO A 161 -5.57 15.80 -17.24
N ALA A 162 -6.51 16.32 -18.04
CA ALA A 162 -7.82 16.67 -17.52
C ALA A 162 -8.55 15.43 -16.98
N ALA A 163 -9.49 15.64 -16.05
CA ALA A 163 -10.31 14.57 -15.49
C ALA A 163 -11.00 13.76 -16.61
N GLY A 164 -10.89 12.44 -16.53
CA GLY A 164 -11.48 11.52 -17.49
C GLY A 164 -12.92 11.16 -17.16
N SER A 165 -13.74 10.87 -18.18
CA SER A 165 -15.06 10.28 -17.96
C SER A 165 -14.95 8.75 -17.74
N PRO A 166 -15.51 8.20 -16.64
CA PRO A 166 -15.49 6.77 -16.38
C PRO A 166 -16.31 5.94 -17.39
N ASP A 167 -17.13 6.60 -18.21
CA ASP A 167 -17.93 5.94 -19.25
C ASP A 167 -17.10 5.55 -20.48
N THR A 168 -15.92 6.14 -20.63
CA THR A 168 -15.01 5.88 -21.74
C THR A 168 -13.83 5.03 -21.31
N LEU A 169 -13.30 4.21 -22.23
CA LEU A 169 -12.08 3.43 -21.94
C LEU A 169 -10.90 4.33 -21.60
N GLU A 170 -10.73 5.43 -22.31
CA GLU A 170 -9.62 6.37 -22.08
C GLU A 170 -9.79 7.16 -20.79
N GLY A 171 -11.00 7.59 -20.45
CA GLY A 171 -11.24 8.24 -19.17
C GLY A 171 -11.08 7.31 -17.97
N ARG A 172 -11.33 6.00 -18.11
CA ARG A 172 -11.01 4.99 -17.08
C ARG A 172 -9.51 4.79 -16.84
N ARG A 173 -8.65 5.26 -17.74
CA ARG A 173 -7.19 5.27 -17.52
C ARG A 173 -6.74 6.45 -16.66
N VAL A 174 -7.60 7.44 -16.43
CA VAL A 174 -7.32 8.62 -15.62
C VAL A 174 -7.84 8.39 -14.20
N TYR A 175 -6.94 8.48 -13.24
CA TYR A 175 -7.27 8.47 -11.82
C TYR A 175 -7.56 9.90 -11.38
N ASP A 176 -8.73 10.13 -10.79
CA ASP A 176 -9.19 11.43 -10.31
C ASP A 176 -9.59 11.29 -8.84
N THR A 177 -8.78 11.90 -7.98
CA THR A 177 -8.87 11.78 -6.52
C THR A 177 -10.03 12.58 -5.92
N THR A 178 -10.68 13.44 -6.72
CA THR A 178 -11.86 14.21 -6.28
C THR A 178 -13.15 13.38 -6.28
N ARG A 179 -13.09 12.16 -6.83
CA ARG A 179 -14.24 11.25 -6.93
C ARG A 179 -14.43 10.46 -5.62
N PRO A 180 -15.68 10.09 -5.27
CA PRO A 180 -15.94 9.32 -4.06
C PRO A 180 -15.13 8.02 -3.98
N GLY A 181 -14.46 7.78 -2.85
CA GLY A 181 -13.65 6.58 -2.61
C GLY A 181 -12.22 6.64 -3.16
N LEU A 182 -11.85 7.71 -3.87
CA LEU A 182 -10.57 7.85 -4.56
C LEU A 182 -9.66 8.92 -3.94
N ASP A 183 -9.98 9.45 -2.76
CA ASP A 183 -9.18 10.49 -2.11
C ASP A 183 -7.72 10.04 -1.88
N ASN A 184 -6.78 10.97 -1.98
CA ASN A 184 -5.35 10.74 -1.84
C ASN A 184 -4.75 11.36 -0.56
N GLY A 185 -5.57 11.73 0.42
CA GLY A 185 -5.16 12.27 1.70
C GLY A 185 -4.67 11.21 2.69
N GLY A 186 -4.25 11.69 3.87
CA GLY A 186 -3.85 10.86 5.01
C GLY A 186 -2.45 10.24 4.90
N HIS A 187 -2.15 9.38 5.87
CA HIS A 187 -0.85 8.74 6.05
C HIS A 187 0.29 9.79 6.11
N ASP A 188 0.11 10.77 6.99
CA ASP A 188 0.95 11.95 7.11
C ASP A 188 2.14 11.79 8.09
N TYR A 189 2.48 10.56 8.46
CA TYR A 189 3.48 10.26 9.49
C TYR A 189 4.93 10.62 9.12
N ALA A 190 5.19 10.94 7.85
CA ALA A 190 6.47 11.47 7.37
C ALA A 190 6.53 13.01 7.36
N GLN A 191 5.45 13.69 7.76
CA GLN A 191 5.47 15.14 7.94
C GLN A 191 6.53 15.54 8.97
N GLY A 192 7.19 16.68 8.73
CA GLY A 192 8.28 17.17 9.56
C GLY A 192 9.66 16.61 9.21
N LEU A 193 9.75 15.51 8.45
CA LEU A 193 11.03 15.08 7.88
C LEU A 193 11.50 16.09 6.81
N SER A 194 12.80 16.31 6.73
CA SER A 194 13.44 17.06 5.65
C SER A 194 13.43 16.25 4.34
N ALA A 195 13.70 16.92 3.22
CA ALA A 195 13.82 16.24 1.92
C ALA A 195 14.95 15.18 1.92
N ALA A 196 16.04 15.41 2.65
CA ALA A 196 17.14 14.47 2.78
C ALA A 196 16.73 13.23 3.59
N GLU A 197 16.04 13.42 4.71
CA GLU A 197 15.52 12.30 5.52
C GLU A 197 14.49 11.47 4.76
N ARG A 198 13.59 12.11 3.99
CA ARG A 198 12.66 11.39 3.12
C ARG A 198 13.38 10.59 2.03
N ALA A 199 14.48 11.11 1.48
CA ALA A 199 15.29 10.39 0.50
C ALA A 199 16.02 9.18 1.13
N ASP A 200 16.56 9.33 2.34
CA ASP A 200 17.17 8.21 3.09
C ASP A 200 16.12 7.13 3.42
N LEU A 201 14.92 7.53 3.87
CA LEU A 201 13.82 6.60 4.13
C LEU A 201 13.39 5.86 2.85
N LEU A 202 13.31 6.56 1.72
CA LEU A 202 12.99 5.95 0.43
C LEU A 202 14.07 4.96 -0.01
N ALA A 203 15.35 5.26 0.22
CA ALA A 203 16.46 4.34 -0.05
C ALA A 203 16.33 3.05 0.78
N TYR A 204 15.93 3.14 2.05
CA TYR A 204 15.64 1.94 2.85
C TYR A 204 14.45 1.14 2.30
N LEU A 205 13.35 1.80 1.95
CA LEU A 205 12.15 1.14 1.40
C LEU A 205 12.41 0.43 0.06
N GLN A 206 13.42 0.83 -0.72
CA GLN A 206 13.85 0.12 -1.94
C GLN A 206 14.48 -1.25 -1.64
N THR A 207 14.92 -1.48 -0.40
CA THR A 207 15.56 -2.73 0.03
C THR A 207 14.59 -3.76 0.60
N LEU A 208 13.33 -3.38 0.85
CA LEU A 208 12.27 -4.22 1.42
C LEU A 208 11.50 -4.99 0.35
#